data_AF-A0A6S6SLG8-F1
#
_entry.id   AF-A0A6S6SLG8-F1
#
_cell.length_a   1.000
_cell.length_b   1.000
_cell.length_c   1.000
_cell.angle_alpha   90.00
_cell.angle_beta   90.00
_cell.angle_gamma   90.00
#
_symmetry.space_group_name_H-M   'P 1'
#
loop_
_entity.id
_entity.type
_entity.pdbx_description
1 polymer ?
#
loop_
_entity_poly.entity_id
_entity_poly.type
_entity_poly.pdbx_seq_one_letter_code
_entity_poly.pdbx_strand_id
1 'polypeptide(L)'
;MTNKQRLLLFPHEYRVFPHQRTVANVLRAMHILCFSILVGGLFFDQPYEFLFPWTMAVIMSGLSLFAIDLFSSCIALFEIRGVAIVIKVLLLLFIPLTEGGLQLLILFMVVIFASLISHASRSIRHFNIMPTSFQQKYGFLPSKSRMKKTN
;
A
#
# COMPACT_ATOMS: atom_id res chain seq x y z
N MET A 1 -20.83 13.31 -7.95
CA MET A 1 -19.67 12.93 -8.79
C MET A 1 -20.12 12.85 -10.24
N THR A 2 -19.55 13.67 -11.12
CA THR A 2 -19.82 13.63 -12.56
C THR A 2 -19.32 12.31 -13.17
N ASN A 3 -20.03 11.77 -14.17
CA ASN A 3 -19.71 10.47 -14.80
C ASN A 3 -18.24 10.37 -15.28
N LYS A 4 -17.65 11.49 -15.71
CA LYS A 4 -16.25 11.60 -16.14
C LYS A 4 -15.24 11.38 -14.99
N GLN A 5 -15.46 12.03 -13.84
CA GLN A 5 -14.60 11.86 -12.65
C GLN A 5 -14.66 10.43 -12.12
N ARG A 6 -15.84 9.80 -12.26
CA ARG A 6 -16.12 8.45 -11.81
C ARG A 6 -15.35 7.41 -12.63
N LEU A 7 -15.36 7.52 -13.96
CA LEU A 7 -14.57 6.67 -14.85
C LEU A 7 -13.05 6.86 -14.67
N LEU A 8 -12.62 8.04 -14.27
CA LEU A 8 -11.21 8.38 -14.10
C LEU A 8 -10.63 7.83 -12.79
N LEU A 9 -11.39 7.93 -11.68
CA LEU A 9 -11.00 7.42 -10.36
C LEU A 9 -11.30 5.92 -10.19
N PHE A 10 -12.35 5.44 -10.85
CA PHE A 10 -12.86 4.08 -10.71
C PHE A 10 -13.06 3.45 -12.10
N PRO A 11 -11.97 3.17 -12.83
CA PRO A 11 -12.07 2.53 -14.13
C PRO A 11 -12.62 1.11 -13.98
N HIS A 12 -13.45 0.69 -14.93
CA HIS A 12 -14.11 -0.63 -14.89
C HIS A 12 -13.11 -1.78 -15.08
N GLU A 13 -11.99 -1.50 -15.75
CA GLU A 13 -10.81 -2.35 -15.88
C GLU A 13 -9.59 -1.67 -15.25
N TYR A 14 -8.72 -2.46 -14.61
CA TYR A 14 -7.50 -1.96 -14.00
C TYR A 14 -6.61 -1.30 -15.05
N ARG A 15 -6.18 -0.06 -14.79
CA ARG A 15 -5.23 0.61 -15.67
C ARG A 15 -3.87 -0.07 -15.53
N VAL A 16 -3.32 -0.50 -16.66
CA VAL A 16 -2.01 -1.15 -16.74
C VAL A 16 -1.11 -0.42 -17.71
N PHE A 17 0.18 -0.38 -17.42
CA PHE A 17 1.21 0.14 -18.31
C PHE A 17 2.29 -0.94 -18.54
N PRO A 18 3.00 -0.92 -19.69
CA PRO A 18 4.01 -1.92 -20.00
C PRO A 18 5.08 -1.99 -18.90
N HIS A 19 5.44 -3.21 -18.48
CA HIS A 19 6.41 -3.51 -17.41
C HIS A 19 6.04 -3.05 -15.99
N GLN A 20 4.79 -2.68 -15.71
CA GLN A 20 4.34 -2.26 -14.37
C GLN A 20 4.75 -3.23 -13.25
N ARG A 21 4.64 -4.54 -13.48
CA ARG A 21 5.02 -5.56 -12.48
C ARG A 21 6.52 -5.53 -12.18
N THR A 22 7.35 -5.37 -13.21
CA THR A 22 8.80 -5.31 -13.05
C THR A 22 9.20 -4.03 -12.31
N VAL A 23 8.65 -2.89 -12.70
CA VAL A 23 8.88 -1.60 -12.04
C VAL A 23 8.49 -1.68 -10.56
N ALA A 24 7.30 -2.21 -10.25
CA ALA A 24 6.85 -2.36 -8.86
C ALA A 24 7.73 -3.34 -8.06
N ASN A 25 8.26 -4.39 -8.68
CA ASN A 25 9.15 -5.33 -8.01
C ASN A 25 10.52 -4.73 -7.72
N VAL A 26 11.13 -4.04 -8.68
CA VAL A 26 12.42 -3.35 -8.49
C VAL A 26 12.28 -2.27 -7.41
N LEU A 27 11.19 -1.50 -7.47
CA LEU A 27 10.91 -0.47 -6.48
C LEU A 27 10.67 -1.06 -5.08
N ARG A 28 10.01 -2.23 -4.96
CA ARG A 28 9.91 -2.98 -3.70
C ARG A 28 11.28 -3.44 -3.19
N ALA A 29 12.13 -3.97 -4.06
CA ALA A 29 13.47 -4.40 -3.68
C ALA A 29 14.30 -3.22 -3.15
N MET A 30 14.29 -2.08 -3.86
CA MET A 30 14.94 -0.85 -3.39
C MET A 30 14.35 -0.36 -2.07
N HIS A 31 13.03 -0.38 -1.93
CA HIS A 31 12.35 0.03 -0.70
C HIS A 31 12.76 -0.82 0.51
N ILE A 32 12.81 -2.15 0.34
CA ILE A 32 13.24 -3.08 1.39
C ILE A 32 14.71 -2.83 1.75
N LEU A 33 15.59 -2.67 0.75
CA LEU A 33 17.01 -2.38 0.97
C LEU A 33 17.20 -1.10 1.80
N CYS A 34 16.59 0.02 1.37
CA CYS A 34 16.71 1.31 2.08
C CYS A 34 16.14 1.22 3.50
N PHE A 35 15.03 0.52 3.65
CA PHE A 35 14.39 0.32 4.95
C PHE A 35 15.25 -0.54 5.89
N SER A 36 15.88 -1.61 5.38
CA SER A 36 16.82 -2.43 6.15
C SER A 36 18.04 -1.64 6.61
N ILE A 37 18.59 -0.77 5.75
CA ILE A 37 19.70 0.12 6.11
C ILE A 37 19.26 1.13 7.18
N LEU A 38 18.05 1.70 7.05
CA LEU A 38 17.50 2.63 8.03
C LEU A 38 17.32 1.96 9.40
N VAL A 39 16.71 0.77 9.44
CA VAL A 39 16.57 -0.02 10.69
C VAL A 39 17.93 -0.35 11.30
N GLY A 40 18.89 -0.81 10.49
CA GLY A 40 20.24 -1.12 10.96
C GLY A 40 20.95 0.12 11.49
N GLY A 41 20.86 1.25 10.78
CA GLY A 41 21.45 2.51 11.20
C GLY A 41 20.87 3.01 12.52
N LEU A 42 19.56 2.91 12.72
CA LEU A 42 18.92 3.20 14.01
C LEU A 42 19.33 2.21 15.12
N PHE A 43 19.49 0.93 14.79
CA PHE A 43 19.93 -0.09 15.76
C PHE A 43 21.36 0.14 16.26
N PHE A 44 22.24 0.66 15.40
CA PHE A 44 23.64 0.95 15.70
C PHE A 44 23.90 2.43 16.02
N ASP A 45 22.87 3.18 16.41
CA ASP A 45 22.95 4.61 16.77
C ASP A 45 23.76 5.47 15.76
N GLN A 46 23.55 5.23 14.47
CA GLN A 46 24.21 5.99 13.41
C GLN A 46 23.75 7.46 13.39
N PRO A 47 24.64 8.39 13.00
CA PRO A 47 24.30 9.81 13.00
C PRO A 47 23.18 10.14 12.02
N TYR A 48 22.43 11.20 12.33
CA TYR A 48 21.32 11.68 11.50
C TYR A 48 21.72 11.92 10.04
N GLU A 49 22.92 12.45 9.81
CA GLU A 49 23.47 12.72 8.47
C GLU A 49 23.56 11.45 7.61
N PHE A 50 23.86 10.31 8.23
CA PHE A 50 23.84 9.01 7.56
C PHE A 50 22.42 8.53 7.32
N LEU A 51 21.52 8.68 8.30
CA LEU A 51 20.14 8.17 8.25
C LEU A 51 19.22 8.98 7.32
N PHE A 52 19.49 10.27 7.15
CA PHE A 52 18.66 11.19 6.37
C PHE A 52 18.45 10.76 4.92
N PRO A 53 19.49 10.46 4.10
CA PRO A 53 19.30 10.02 2.72
C PRO A 53 18.51 8.71 2.62
N TRP A 54 18.73 7.77 3.55
CA TRP A 54 18.00 6.50 3.59
C TRP A 54 16.53 6.71 3.99
N THR A 55 16.25 7.63 4.92
CA THR A 55 14.90 8.02 5.29
C THR A 55 14.15 8.59 4.08
N MET A 56 14.78 9.51 3.34
CA MET A 56 14.20 10.05 2.11
C MET A 56 13.98 8.97 1.06
N ALA A 57 14.93 8.05 0.88
CA ALA A 57 14.80 6.94 -0.07
C ALA A 57 13.63 6.00 0.28
N VAL A 58 13.43 5.68 1.57
CA VAL A 58 12.29 4.88 2.05
C VAL A 58 10.96 5.59 1.78
N ILE A 59 10.88 6.89 2.06
CA ILE A 59 9.68 7.70 1.81
C ILE A 59 9.37 7.76 0.31
N MET A 60 10.36 8.13 -0.51
CA MET A 60 10.18 8.29 -1.96
C MET A 60 9.81 6.97 -2.64
N SER A 61 10.45 5.86 -2.27
CA SER A 61 10.13 4.54 -2.80
C SER A 61 8.75 4.05 -2.34
N GLY A 62 8.36 4.31 -1.08
CA GLY A 62 7.03 4.00 -0.56
C GLY A 62 5.92 4.79 -1.25
N LEU A 63 6.11 6.09 -1.44
CA LEU A 63 5.18 6.97 -2.18
C LEU A 63 5.05 6.54 -3.64
N SER A 64 6.16 6.17 -4.28
CA SER A 64 6.16 5.70 -5.66
C SER A 64 5.39 4.38 -5.81
N LEU A 65 5.54 3.44 -4.86
CA LEU A 65 4.75 2.20 -4.83
C LEU A 65 3.26 2.49 -4.67
N PHE A 66 2.92 3.38 -3.76
CA PHE A 66 1.54 3.79 -3.52
C PHE A 66 0.93 4.50 -4.74
N ALA A 67 1.69 5.35 -5.43
CA ALA A 67 1.26 6.04 -6.64
C ALA A 67 0.98 5.05 -7.80
N ILE A 68 1.82 4.01 -7.96
CA ILE A 68 1.59 2.94 -8.94
C ILE A 68 0.30 2.18 -8.63
N ASP A 69 0.05 1.89 -7.35
CA ASP A 69 -1.18 1.22 -6.92
C ASP A 69 -2.42 2.11 -7.16
N LEU A 70 -2.33 3.40 -6.82
CA LEU A 70 -3.42 4.37 -7.02
C LEU A 70 -3.71 4.62 -8.51
N PHE A 71 -2.67 4.68 -9.34
CA PHE A 71 -2.79 4.84 -10.80
C PHE A 71 -3.52 3.66 -11.45
N SER A 72 -3.33 2.45 -10.93
CA SER A 72 -3.97 1.25 -11.45
C SER A 72 -5.48 1.23 -11.15
N SER A 73 -5.87 1.54 -9.91
CA SER A 73 -7.27 1.79 -9.54
C SER A 73 -7.35 2.33 -8.11
N CYS A 74 -8.15 3.38 -7.87
CA CYS A 74 -8.44 3.86 -6.52
C CYS A 74 -9.23 2.85 -5.68
N ILE A 75 -9.75 1.76 -6.28
CA ILE A 75 -10.33 0.63 -5.54
C ILE A 75 -9.28 -0.03 -4.63
N ALA A 76 -8.00 0.01 -5.03
CA ALA A 76 -6.91 -0.58 -4.25
C ALA A 76 -6.80 0.00 -2.83
N LEU A 77 -7.25 1.24 -2.59
CA LEU A 77 -7.32 1.85 -1.26
C LEU A 77 -8.31 1.16 -0.31
N PHE A 78 -9.36 0.56 -0.87
CA PHE A 78 -10.43 -0.11 -0.11
C PHE A 78 -10.21 -1.62 0.02
N GLU A 79 -9.22 -2.15 -0.70
CA GLU A 79 -8.71 -3.51 -0.49
C GLU A 79 -7.85 -3.55 0.79
N ILE A 80 -7.82 -4.70 1.48
CA ILE A 80 -6.94 -4.90 2.66
C ILE A 80 -5.48 -4.54 2.34
N ARG A 81 -5.01 -4.75 1.09
CA ARG A 81 -3.66 -4.33 0.68
C ARG A 81 -3.43 -2.82 0.83
N GLY A 82 -4.41 -2.00 0.44
CA GLY A 82 -4.30 -0.54 0.50
C GLY A 82 -4.37 -0.04 1.93
N VAL A 83 -5.29 -0.62 2.73
CA VAL A 83 -5.40 -0.34 4.17
C VAL A 83 -4.09 -0.67 4.88
N ALA A 84 -3.46 -1.80 4.55
CA ALA A 84 -2.16 -2.17 5.11
C ALA A 84 -1.05 -1.16 4.78
N ILE A 85 -1.03 -0.61 3.56
CA ILE A 85 -0.08 0.44 3.17
C ILE A 85 -0.33 1.72 3.98
N VAL A 86 -1.59 2.13 4.13
CA VAL A 86 -1.96 3.30 4.93
C VAL A 86 -1.54 3.12 6.40
N ILE A 87 -1.84 1.97 6.99
CA ILE A 87 -1.41 1.62 8.36
C ILE A 87 0.12 1.72 8.45
N LYS A 88 0.85 1.11 7.51
CA LYS A 88 2.32 1.17 7.49
C LYS A 88 2.84 2.61 7.43
N VAL A 89 2.24 3.47 6.61
CA VAL A 89 2.63 4.89 6.51
C VAL A 89 2.34 5.65 7.81
N LEU A 90 1.20 5.39 8.45
CA LEU A 90 0.86 6.00 9.74
C LEU A 90 1.84 5.59 10.85
N LEU A 91 2.21 4.30 10.91
CA LEU A 91 3.23 3.85 11.87
C LEU A 91 4.59 4.51 11.59
N LEU A 92 5.00 4.64 10.32
CA LEU A 92 6.24 5.33 9.95
C LEU A 92 6.22 6.82 10.34
N LEU A 93 5.09 7.50 10.19
CA LEU A 93 4.93 8.90 10.62
C LEU A 93 4.95 9.06 12.15
N PHE A 94 4.72 7.98 12.89
CA PHE A 94 4.79 7.99 14.35
C PHE A 94 6.22 7.87 14.88
N ILE A 95 7.17 7.37 14.07
CA ILE A 95 8.57 7.17 14.45
C ILE A 95 9.25 8.46 14.95
N PRO A 96 9.12 9.63 14.29
CA PRO A 96 9.75 10.87 14.76
C PRO A 96 9.15 11.40 16.06
N LEU A 97 7.96 10.94 16.45
CA LEU A 97 7.28 11.31 17.69
C LEU A 97 7.70 10.42 18.87
N THR A 98 8.55 9.42 18.63
CA THR A 98 9.01 8.46 19.63
C THR A 98 10.52 8.51 19.77
N GLU A 99 11.01 8.49 21.00
CA GLU A 99 12.44 8.56 21.32
C GLU A 99 12.95 7.27 21.96
N GLY A 100 14.25 7.01 21.79
CA GLY A 100 14.95 5.88 22.40
C GLY A 100 14.48 4.51 21.91
N GLY A 101 14.52 3.52 22.80
CA GLY A 101 14.24 2.11 22.45
C GLY A 101 12.82 1.84 21.91
N LEU A 102 11.85 2.72 22.16
CA LEU A 102 10.49 2.63 21.61
C LEU A 102 10.48 2.77 20.08
N GLN A 103 11.39 3.58 19.53
CA GLN A 103 11.49 3.84 18.10
C GLN A 103 11.86 2.55 17.33
N LEU A 104 12.83 1.81 17.88
CA LEU A 104 13.25 0.50 17.40
C LEU A 104 12.17 -0.57 17.49
N LEU A 105 11.43 -0.60 18.61
CA LEU A 105 10.31 -1.53 18.77
C LEU A 105 9.21 -1.31 17.71
N ILE A 106 8.87 -0.05 17.43
CA ILE A 106 7.89 0.32 16.39
C ILE A 106 8.39 -0.13 15.01
N LEU A 107 9.67 0.10 14.70
CA LEU A 107 10.27 -0.36 13.44
C LEU A 107 10.19 -1.89 13.27
N PHE A 108 10.48 -2.66 14.33
CA PHE A 108 10.33 -4.12 14.26
C PHE A 108 8.88 -4.55 14.08
N MET A 109 7.93 -3.91 14.78
CA MET A 109 6.50 -4.19 14.60
C MET A 109 6.05 -3.89 13.17
N VAL A 110 6.52 -2.79 12.58
CA VAL A 110 6.26 -2.44 11.18
C VAL A 110 6.78 -3.53 10.23
N VAL A 111 7.99 -4.05 10.46
CA VAL A 111 8.57 -5.12 9.62
C VAL A 111 7.76 -6.41 9.72
N ILE A 112 7.47 -6.85 10.94
CA ILE A 112 6.74 -8.09 11.19
C ILE A 112 5.36 -7.99 10.54
N PHE A 113 4.64 -6.89 10.80
CA PHE A 113 3.32 -6.65 10.22
C PHE A 113 3.36 -6.60 8.69
N ALA A 114 4.33 -5.88 8.11
CA ALA A 114 4.48 -5.78 6.66
C ALA A 114 4.79 -7.15 6.01
N SER A 115 5.59 -7.98 6.66
CA SER A 115 5.92 -9.33 6.20
C SER A 115 4.70 -10.26 6.22
N LEU A 116 3.96 -10.26 7.34
CA LEU A 116 2.74 -11.07 7.50
C LEU A 116 1.68 -10.72 6.44
N ILE A 117 1.46 -9.43 6.18
CA ILE A 117 0.51 -8.99 5.15
C ILE A 117 1.02 -9.31 3.74
N SER A 118 2.32 -9.23 3.48
CA SER A 118 2.89 -9.55 2.17
C SER A 118 2.72 -11.03 1.81
N HIS A 119 2.77 -11.93 2.80
CA HIS A 119 2.51 -13.37 2.63
C HIS A 119 1.03 -13.75 2.75
N ALA A 120 0.13 -12.81 3.07
CA ALA A 120 -1.29 -13.09 3.15
C ALA A 120 -1.84 -13.56 1.80
N SER A 121 -2.71 -14.58 1.85
CA SER A 121 -3.35 -15.19 0.68
C SER A 121 -4.04 -14.15 -0.20
N ARG A 122 -4.05 -14.38 -1.52
CA ARG A 122 -4.67 -13.51 -2.53
C ARG A 122 -6.13 -13.15 -2.18
N SER A 123 -6.85 -14.07 -1.53
CA SER A 123 -8.22 -13.87 -1.05
C SER A 123 -8.33 -12.75 0.01
N ILE A 124 -7.35 -12.68 0.92
CA ILE A 124 -7.31 -11.65 1.98
C ILE A 124 -6.90 -10.30 1.37
N ARG A 125 -5.89 -10.29 0.50
CA ARG A 125 -5.37 -9.02 -0.05
C ARG A 125 -6.38 -8.25 -0.91
N HIS A 126 -7.23 -8.95 -1.66
CA HIS A 126 -8.28 -8.35 -2.49
C HIS A 126 -9.65 -8.31 -1.80
N PHE A 127 -9.71 -8.63 -0.50
CA PHE A 127 -10.94 -8.47 0.25
C PHE A 127 -11.27 -6.98 0.33
N ASN A 128 -12.41 -6.60 -0.23
CA ASN A 128 -12.87 -5.23 -0.27
C ASN A 128 -13.74 -4.98 0.97
N ILE A 129 -13.32 -4.04 1.82
CA ILE A 129 -14.02 -3.70 3.08
C ILE A 129 -15.29 -2.88 2.79
N MET A 130 -15.45 -2.36 1.57
CA MET A 130 -16.60 -1.56 1.17
C MET A 130 -17.90 -2.39 1.25
N PRO A 131 -18.97 -1.89 1.91
CA PRO A 131 -20.23 -2.61 2.00
C PRO A 131 -20.83 -2.86 0.61
N THR A 132 -21.42 -4.04 0.42
CA THR A 132 -22.03 -4.49 -0.84
C THR A 132 -23.11 -3.54 -1.34
N SER A 133 -23.84 -2.85 -0.44
CA SER A 133 -24.81 -1.81 -0.78
C SER A 133 -24.18 -0.61 -1.49
N PHE A 134 -22.96 -0.23 -1.11
CA PHE A 134 -22.20 0.85 -1.74
C PHE A 134 -21.59 0.36 -3.05
N GLN A 135 -21.03 -0.86 -3.08
CA GLN A 135 -20.51 -1.46 -4.31
C GLN A 135 -21.59 -1.55 -5.40
N GLN A 136 -22.83 -1.88 -5.04
CA GLN A 136 -23.97 -2.01 -5.96
C GLN A 136 -24.54 -0.65 -6.38
N LYS A 137 -24.65 0.32 -5.45
CA LYS A 137 -25.03 1.72 -5.74
C LYS A 137 -24.08 2.39 -6.73
N TYR A 138 -22.83 1.93 -6.76
CA TYR A 138 -21.77 2.43 -7.61
C TYR A 138 -21.30 1.40 -8.66
N GLY A 139 -22.07 0.36 -8.97
CA GLY A 139 -21.82 -0.52 -10.13
C GLY A 139 -20.47 -1.27 -10.12
N PHE A 140 -19.83 -1.43 -8.97
CA PHE A 140 -18.59 -2.19 -8.79
C PHE A 140 -18.81 -3.71 -8.78
N LEU A 141 -20.06 -4.13 -8.58
CA LEU A 141 -20.52 -5.52 -8.75
C LEU A 141 -21.56 -5.56 -9.87
N PRO A 142 -21.55 -6.60 -10.74
CA PRO A 142 -22.69 -6.84 -11.61
C PRO A 142 -23.93 -7.02 -10.73
N SER A 143 -24.99 -6.25 -11.01
CA SER A 143 -26.28 -6.36 -10.32
C SER A 143 -26.71 -7.83 -10.24
N LYS A 144 -27.15 -8.29 -9.05
CA LYS A 144 -27.74 -9.62 -8.83
C LYS A 144 -28.83 -9.97 -9.85
N SER A 145 -29.47 -8.99 -10.49
CA SER A 145 -30.44 -9.22 -11.57
C SER A 145 -29.85 -9.87 -12.84
N ARG A 146 -28.53 -9.85 -13.03
CA ARG A 146 -27.85 -10.46 -14.19
C ARG A 146 -27.47 -11.93 -13.96
N MET A 147 -27.41 -12.41 -12.72
CA MET A 147 -27.13 -13.83 -12.39
C MET A 147 -28.35 -14.76 -12.54
N LYS A 148 -29.57 -14.22 -12.65
CA LYS A 148 -30.80 -15.02 -12.84
C LYS A 148 -31.16 -15.29 -14.31
N LYS A 149 -30.36 -14.82 -15.28
CA LYS A 149 -30.65 -14.98 -16.73
C LYS A 149 -29.78 -16.03 -17.44
N THR A 150 -29.00 -16.81 -16.70
CA THR A 150 -28.11 -17.85 -17.25
C THR A 150 -28.36 -19.20 -16.60
N ASN A 151 -29.64 -19.57 -16.44
CA ASN A 151 -30.08 -20.95 -16.24
C ASN A 151 -31.21 -21.22 -17.22
#